data_AF-A0A1J1HAQ5-F1
#
_entry.id   AF-A0A1J1HAQ5-F1
#
_cell.length_a   1.000
_cell.length_b   1.000
_cell.length_c   1.000
_cell.angle_alpha   90.00
_cell.angle_beta   90.00
_cell.angle_gamma   90.00
#
_symmetry.space_group_name_H-M   'P 1'
#
loop_
_entity.id
_entity.type
_entity.pdbx_description
1 polymer ?
#
loop_
_entity_poly.entity_id
_entity_poly.type
_entity_poly.pdbx_seq_one_letter_code
_entity_poly.pdbx_strand_id
1 'polypeptide(L)'
;MSNYNNSDISKRYVENDENVLIHENRKNINYRNINNKFYKNKNFNEKINKKQILETEHKSKINLSIIKTKLIENNSENFLNIKDDTKLHKEINDTELKENDKIKHKREEIKEIANICIEKNLAVTSENIQIVRKLKEKRILEEQINKNENIKNLQEKRRILEEIEFHEWADREKRIKELQEKKMKLLKRVIEQRNAEKADKIFYEVEKIIQNKDENKDKIIENFEKEKARDMRNLFVERKNNLKTIFNQKNDIVDEMNDYTSNHNLQLERNGIIPNKINDEISNKIDNLFNLNNMNELDTTFDKSFNHTYGENKYDKFSKYENKKNKHIIDTFHRYLNKEEKKHTANDYLISDTFKTQKKTQCTKITFPQIVVKSIEEDNFEKNILYLQNILRGKAIKTLMNDGINSYSDLIEELKTYEKIDQYSINEKKLFEKENFESIKIDSYVENIQGKYISELLDKLSNELEKYEEERKIAVLVKYAERERRLKECKEKGKRQAEILLREKEDYLFNEIMGLNNQTVDSYLEDILGKAINDASKEEALIRTKKKAEQLNDIYNSLENNDDKNKLIIKDLVGNFIIPYVDKQRGMEFDQLEQKKNDYVSNFATQHVFSNINQAF
;
A
#
# COMPACT_ATOMS: atom_id res chain seq x y z
N MET A 1 -11.64 -44.86 -59.28
CA MET A 1 -11.61 -45.17 -57.83
C MET A 1 -10.25 -45.78 -57.49
N SER A 2 -9.29 -45.01 -56.97
CA SER A 2 -8.13 -45.48 -56.16
C SER A 2 -7.07 -44.37 -55.98
N ASN A 3 -7.42 -43.17 -55.52
CA ASN A 3 -6.40 -42.13 -55.23
C ASN A 3 -6.90 -41.06 -54.23
N TYR A 4 -7.44 -41.45 -53.08
CA TYR A 4 -7.89 -40.48 -52.06
C TYR A 4 -7.59 -40.83 -50.59
N ASN A 5 -6.74 -41.82 -50.30
CA ASN A 5 -6.47 -42.26 -48.90
C ASN A 5 -5.10 -41.89 -48.32
N ASN A 6 -4.29 -41.05 -48.99
CA ASN A 6 -2.95 -40.71 -48.50
C ASN A 6 -2.82 -39.32 -47.81
N SER A 7 -3.90 -38.54 -47.67
CA SER A 7 -3.82 -37.19 -47.10
C SER A 7 -4.03 -37.09 -45.57
N ASP A 8 -4.48 -38.17 -44.92
CA ASP A 8 -4.87 -38.11 -43.50
C ASP A 8 -3.80 -38.63 -42.53
N ILE A 9 -2.73 -39.22 -43.06
CA ILE A 9 -1.59 -39.70 -42.25
C ILE A 9 -0.55 -38.58 -42.06
N SER A 10 -0.41 -37.65 -43.02
CA SER A 10 0.57 -36.55 -42.93
C SER A 10 0.21 -35.47 -41.89
N LYS A 11 -1.09 -35.29 -41.58
CA LYS A 11 -1.52 -34.26 -40.60
C LYS A 11 -1.23 -34.64 -39.15
N ARG A 12 -1.13 -35.93 -38.81
CA ARG A 12 -0.79 -36.38 -37.43
C ARG A 12 0.70 -36.23 -37.08
N TYR A 13 1.58 -36.16 -38.08
CA TYR A 13 3.01 -35.94 -37.83
C TYR A 13 3.33 -34.44 -37.65
N VAL A 14 2.60 -33.54 -38.33
CA VAL A 14 2.79 -32.08 -38.20
C VAL A 14 2.37 -31.55 -36.83
N GLU A 15 1.32 -32.11 -36.21
CA GLU A 15 0.90 -31.72 -34.85
C GLU A 15 1.90 -32.14 -33.76
N ASN A 16 2.70 -33.18 -33.99
CA ASN A 16 3.74 -33.59 -33.04
C ASN A 16 4.99 -32.70 -33.16
N ASP A 17 5.35 -32.28 -34.38
CA ASP A 17 6.50 -31.37 -34.61
C ASP A 17 6.22 -29.95 -34.07
N GLU A 18 4.98 -29.46 -34.20
CA GLU A 18 4.58 -28.18 -33.60
C GLU A 18 4.62 -28.23 -32.06
N ASN A 19 4.22 -29.34 -31.45
CA ASN A 19 4.28 -29.51 -30.00
C ASN A 19 5.72 -29.64 -29.47
N VAL A 20 6.64 -30.23 -30.23
CA VAL A 20 8.07 -30.28 -29.90
C VAL A 20 8.70 -28.87 -30.00
N LEU A 21 8.38 -28.10 -31.04
CA LEU A 21 8.82 -26.70 -31.21
C LEU A 21 8.29 -25.77 -30.10
N ILE A 22 7.06 -25.98 -29.62
CA ILE A 22 6.50 -25.23 -28.49
C ILE A 22 7.23 -25.58 -27.17
N HIS A 23 7.66 -26.84 -27.01
CA HIS A 23 8.40 -27.28 -25.82
C HIS A 23 9.84 -26.77 -25.79
N GLU A 24 10.50 -26.68 -26.95
CA GLU A 24 11.81 -26.04 -27.11
C GLU A 24 11.76 -24.53 -26.90
N ASN A 25 10.71 -23.86 -27.42
CA ASN A 25 10.48 -22.44 -27.17
C ASN A 25 10.19 -22.14 -25.69
N ARG A 26 9.48 -23.02 -24.97
CA ARG A 26 9.30 -22.91 -23.51
C ARG A 26 10.60 -23.08 -22.72
N LYS A 27 11.50 -23.99 -23.13
CA LYS A 27 12.83 -24.12 -22.52
C LYS A 27 13.71 -22.90 -22.81
N ASN A 28 13.69 -22.35 -24.03
CA ASN A 28 14.44 -21.13 -24.40
C ASN A 28 13.97 -19.86 -23.67
N ILE A 29 12.70 -19.76 -23.30
CA ILE A 29 12.17 -18.63 -22.49
C ILE A 29 12.74 -18.65 -21.06
N ASN A 30 12.95 -19.83 -20.47
CA ASN A 30 13.56 -19.95 -19.14
C ASN A 30 15.06 -19.58 -19.14
N TYR A 31 15.81 -19.93 -20.18
CA TYR A 31 17.22 -19.48 -20.32
C TYR A 31 17.35 -17.97 -20.57
N ARG A 32 16.41 -17.35 -21.31
CA ARG A 32 16.36 -15.88 -21.48
C ARG A 32 16.05 -15.14 -20.18
N ASN A 33 15.22 -15.70 -19.31
CA ASN A 33 14.91 -15.09 -18.00
C ASN A 33 16.07 -15.18 -17.01
N ILE A 34 16.87 -16.25 -17.04
CA ILE A 34 18.08 -16.38 -16.22
C ILE A 34 19.16 -15.38 -16.68
N ASN A 35 19.37 -15.22 -18.00
CA ASN A 35 20.28 -14.21 -18.53
C ASN A 35 19.81 -12.77 -18.24
N ASN A 36 18.52 -12.47 -18.33
CA ASN A 36 17.98 -11.14 -17.98
C ASN A 36 18.16 -10.78 -16.49
N LYS A 37 18.18 -11.76 -15.58
CA LYS A 37 18.51 -11.53 -14.16
C LYS A 37 19.99 -11.15 -13.99
N PHE A 38 20.89 -11.81 -14.72
CA PHE A 38 22.33 -11.46 -14.73
C PHE A 38 22.60 -10.07 -15.34
N TYR A 39 21.94 -9.70 -16.44
CA TYR A 39 22.08 -8.38 -17.05
C TYR A 39 21.46 -7.25 -16.20
N LYS A 40 20.37 -7.51 -15.47
CA LYS A 40 19.81 -6.53 -14.51
C LYS A 40 20.72 -6.28 -13.31
N ASN A 41 21.37 -7.31 -12.77
CA ASN A 41 22.32 -7.15 -11.67
C ASN A 41 23.60 -6.44 -12.12
N LYS A 42 24.09 -6.68 -13.34
CA LYS A 42 25.23 -5.96 -13.91
C LYS A 42 24.93 -4.47 -14.12
N ASN A 43 23.75 -4.14 -14.63
CA ASN A 43 23.31 -2.75 -14.79
C ASN A 43 23.03 -2.03 -13.47
N PHE A 44 22.65 -2.75 -12.41
CA PHE A 44 22.52 -2.19 -11.06
C PHE A 44 23.89 -1.90 -10.43
N ASN A 45 24.85 -2.81 -10.54
CA ASN A 45 26.22 -2.60 -10.08
C ASN A 45 26.95 -1.50 -10.88
N GLU A 46 26.73 -1.39 -12.19
CA GLU A 46 27.25 -0.28 -13.00
C GLU A 46 26.62 1.07 -12.62
N LYS A 47 25.35 1.09 -12.22
CA LYS A 47 24.69 2.31 -11.71
C LYS A 47 25.21 2.73 -10.34
N ILE A 48 25.50 1.77 -9.45
CA ILE A 48 26.10 2.03 -8.14
C ILE A 48 27.55 2.54 -8.30
N ASN A 49 28.33 1.91 -9.18
CA ASN A 49 29.70 2.35 -9.49
C ASN A 49 29.71 3.72 -10.18
N LYS A 50 28.79 4.01 -11.12
CA LYS A 50 28.67 5.35 -11.73
C LYS A 50 28.27 6.41 -10.72
N LYS A 51 27.44 6.09 -9.72
CA LYS A 51 27.07 7.01 -8.64
C LYS A 51 28.26 7.31 -7.72
N GLN A 52 29.05 6.29 -7.37
CA GLN A 52 30.29 6.48 -6.60
C GLN A 52 31.35 7.27 -7.39
N ILE A 53 31.49 7.04 -8.70
CA ILE A 53 32.42 7.80 -9.58
C ILE A 53 31.99 9.27 -9.68
N LEU A 54 30.69 9.56 -9.83
CA LEU A 54 30.16 10.93 -9.86
C LEU A 54 30.36 11.67 -8.52
N GLU A 55 30.23 11.00 -7.39
CA GLU A 55 30.53 11.60 -6.07
C GLU A 55 32.03 11.87 -5.88
N THR A 56 32.91 11.03 -6.43
CA THR A 56 34.36 11.28 -6.42
C THR A 56 34.79 12.38 -7.39
N GLU A 57 34.12 12.53 -8.55
CA GLU A 57 34.37 13.62 -9.50
C GLU A 57 33.86 14.98 -9.01
N HIS A 58 32.77 15.01 -8.23
CA HIS A 58 32.30 16.24 -7.59
C HIS A 58 33.27 16.69 -6.48
N LYS A 59 33.87 15.77 -5.72
CA LYS A 59 34.91 16.10 -4.72
C LYS A 59 36.21 16.57 -5.36
N SER A 60 36.62 16.00 -6.50
CA SER A 60 37.82 16.45 -7.22
C SER A 60 37.63 17.81 -7.90
N LYS A 61 36.45 18.11 -8.47
CA LYS A 61 36.11 19.43 -9.04
C LYS A 61 36.09 20.54 -8.00
N ILE A 62 35.60 20.27 -6.78
CA ILE A 62 35.63 21.24 -5.67
C ILE A 62 37.08 21.53 -5.23
N ASN A 63 37.93 20.51 -5.15
CA ASN A 63 39.36 20.71 -4.86
C ASN A 63 40.13 21.44 -5.98
N LEU A 64 39.79 21.20 -7.26
CA LEU A 64 40.37 21.91 -8.41
C LEU A 64 39.93 23.39 -8.48
N SER A 65 38.71 23.73 -8.05
CA SER A 65 38.28 25.13 -7.95
C SER A 65 39.01 25.89 -6.83
N ILE A 66 39.31 25.23 -5.70
CA ILE A 66 40.03 25.82 -4.57
C ILE A 66 41.52 26.06 -4.90
N ILE A 67 42.11 25.23 -5.75
CA ILE A 67 43.49 25.40 -6.23
C ILE A 67 43.56 26.50 -7.31
N LYS A 68 42.54 26.63 -8.16
CA LYS A 68 42.46 27.72 -9.16
C LYS A 68 42.29 29.10 -8.51
N THR A 69 41.51 29.21 -7.43
CA THR A 69 41.34 30.48 -6.70
C THR A 69 42.62 30.91 -5.98
N LYS A 70 43.46 29.96 -5.53
CA LYS A 70 44.77 30.25 -4.92
C LYS A 70 45.88 30.64 -5.92
N LEU A 71 45.72 30.32 -7.21
CA LEU A 71 46.68 30.68 -8.26
C LEU A 71 46.37 32.02 -8.96
N ILE A 72 45.18 32.58 -8.73
CA ILE A 72 44.72 33.83 -9.35
C ILE A 72 45.07 35.07 -8.50
N GLU A 73 45.48 34.90 -7.23
CA GLU A 73 45.91 36.02 -6.38
C GLU A 73 47.40 36.41 -6.54
N ASN A 74 48.21 35.65 -7.31
CA ASN A 74 49.66 35.86 -7.39
C ASN A 74 50.19 36.39 -8.74
N ASN A 75 49.32 36.73 -9.72
CA ASN A 75 49.78 37.11 -11.07
C ASN A 75 49.10 38.37 -11.62
N SER A 76 49.06 39.45 -10.82
CA SER A 76 48.59 40.76 -11.27
C SER A 76 49.63 41.86 -11.12
N GLU A 77 50.88 41.57 -11.46
CA GLU A 77 51.88 42.61 -11.75
C GLU A 77 52.81 42.04 -12.82
N ASN A 78 52.48 42.24 -14.11
CA ASN A 78 53.47 42.33 -15.17
C ASN A 78 52.90 42.58 -16.59
N PHE A 79 53.40 43.68 -17.17
CA PHE A 79 53.61 43.99 -18.59
C PHE A 79 52.46 44.49 -19.51
N LEU A 80 52.56 45.80 -19.80
CA LEU A 80 52.30 46.42 -21.10
C LEU A 80 53.11 45.73 -22.22
N ASN A 81 52.47 45.44 -23.36
CA ASN A 81 52.81 46.05 -24.65
C ASN A 81 51.89 45.53 -25.79
N ILE A 82 51.28 46.48 -26.51
CA ILE A 82 50.43 46.27 -27.68
C ILE A 82 51.22 46.72 -28.91
N LYS A 83 51.30 45.87 -29.94
CA LYS A 83 51.42 46.25 -31.36
C LYS A 83 51.23 45.03 -32.27
N ASP A 84 50.23 45.13 -33.15
CA ASP A 84 50.20 44.67 -34.57
C ASP A 84 48.89 43.94 -34.98
N ASP A 85 47.80 44.71 -35.15
CA ASP A 85 46.55 44.29 -35.80
C ASP A 85 46.35 45.03 -37.13
N THR A 86 46.76 44.45 -38.26
CA THR A 86 46.34 44.95 -39.60
C THR A 86 46.09 43.85 -40.66
N LYS A 87 46.18 42.56 -40.33
CA LYS A 87 45.91 41.47 -41.29
C LYS A 87 44.60 40.69 -41.05
N LEU A 88 44.01 40.77 -39.86
CA LEU A 88 42.80 39.99 -39.51
C LEU A 88 41.46 40.62 -39.95
N HIS A 89 41.42 41.92 -40.25
CA HIS A 89 40.16 42.62 -40.55
C HIS A 89 39.61 42.43 -41.97
N LYS A 90 40.37 41.86 -42.92
CA LYS A 90 39.88 41.62 -44.30
C LYS A 90 39.12 40.29 -44.45
N GLU A 91 39.48 39.26 -43.70
CA GLU A 91 38.83 37.93 -43.80
C GLU A 91 37.48 37.86 -43.04
N ILE A 92 37.30 38.71 -42.02
CA ILE A 92 36.06 38.78 -41.23
C ILE A 92 34.93 39.48 -42.01
N ASN A 93 35.24 40.51 -42.80
CA ASN A 93 34.22 41.24 -43.57
C ASN A 93 33.66 40.44 -44.76
N ASP A 94 34.49 39.61 -45.41
CA ASP A 94 34.07 38.79 -46.57
C ASP A 94 33.21 37.57 -46.16
N THR A 95 33.29 37.15 -44.91
CA THR A 95 32.46 36.05 -44.36
C THR A 95 31.11 36.56 -43.88
N GLU A 96 31.04 37.72 -43.25
CA GLU A 96 29.79 38.37 -42.82
C GLU A 96 28.91 38.85 -44.00
N LEU A 97 29.51 39.35 -45.09
CA LEU A 97 28.78 39.73 -46.31
C LEU A 97 28.12 38.51 -46.98
N LYS A 98 28.83 37.37 -47.07
CA LYS A 98 28.30 36.12 -47.66
C LYS A 98 27.19 35.48 -46.83
N GLU A 99 27.19 35.64 -45.51
CA GLU A 99 26.08 35.17 -44.67
C GLU A 99 24.85 36.06 -44.78
N ASN A 100 25.04 37.38 -44.84
CA ASN A 100 23.94 38.33 -45.01
C ASN A 100 23.21 38.16 -46.36
N ASP A 101 23.94 37.87 -47.43
CA ASP A 101 23.35 37.62 -48.75
C ASP A 101 22.58 36.28 -48.79
N LYS A 102 23.08 35.23 -48.12
CA LYS A 102 22.35 33.97 -47.95
C LYS A 102 21.06 34.14 -47.12
N ILE A 103 21.08 35.01 -46.12
CA ILE A 103 19.90 35.30 -45.28
C ILE A 103 18.86 36.08 -46.07
N LYS A 104 19.28 37.05 -46.91
CA LYS A 104 18.37 37.78 -47.82
C LYS A 104 17.70 36.84 -48.81
N HIS A 105 18.47 35.98 -49.49
CA HIS A 105 17.91 34.98 -50.41
C HIS A 105 16.90 34.04 -49.73
N LYS A 106 17.21 33.52 -48.53
CA LYS A 106 16.26 32.68 -47.77
C LYS A 106 14.96 33.41 -47.43
N ARG A 107 15.02 34.72 -47.14
CA ARG A 107 13.83 35.53 -46.85
C ARG A 107 12.98 35.76 -48.10
N GLU A 108 13.60 35.96 -49.25
CA GLU A 108 12.92 36.10 -50.54
C GLU A 108 12.26 34.78 -50.95
N GLU A 109 12.96 33.65 -50.81
CA GLU A 109 12.39 32.31 -51.05
C GLU A 109 11.17 32.02 -50.15
N ILE A 110 11.23 32.39 -48.87
CA ILE A 110 10.09 32.19 -47.94
C ILE A 110 8.90 33.05 -48.35
N LYS A 111 9.12 34.29 -48.83
CA LYS A 111 8.06 35.16 -49.34
C LYS A 111 7.42 34.58 -50.59
N GLU A 112 8.20 34.06 -51.53
CA GLU A 112 7.68 33.36 -52.71
C GLU A 112 6.83 32.16 -52.32
N ILE A 113 7.32 31.33 -51.39
CA ILE A 113 6.60 30.13 -50.93
C ILE A 113 5.32 30.50 -50.17
N ALA A 114 5.34 31.56 -49.38
CA ALA A 114 4.16 32.06 -48.68
C ALA A 114 3.09 32.57 -49.67
N ASN A 115 3.50 33.25 -50.74
CA ASN A 115 2.59 33.66 -51.81
C ASN A 115 1.96 32.46 -52.51
N ILE A 116 2.73 31.41 -52.81
CA ILE A 116 2.20 30.15 -53.38
C ILE A 116 1.21 29.45 -52.42
N CYS A 117 1.46 29.49 -51.11
CA CYS A 117 0.50 28.98 -50.13
C CYS A 117 -0.82 29.75 -50.17
N ILE A 118 -0.76 31.09 -50.24
CA ILE A 118 -1.94 31.95 -50.32
C ILE A 118 -2.71 31.73 -51.64
N GLU A 119 -2.01 31.64 -52.77
CA GLU A 119 -2.60 31.33 -54.08
C GLU A 119 -3.36 29.99 -54.13
N LYS A 120 -2.92 29.02 -53.32
CA LYS A 120 -3.54 27.70 -53.21
C LYS A 120 -4.54 27.56 -52.05
N ASN A 121 -4.85 28.64 -51.33
CA ASN A 121 -5.71 28.66 -50.15
C ASN A 121 -5.18 27.80 -48.97
N LEU A 122 -3.87 27.63 -48.83
CA LEU A 122 -3.25 27.01 -47.66
C LEU A 122 -2.90 28.05 -46.60
N ALA A 123 -3.15 27.73 -45.33
CA ALA A 123 -2.71 28.57 -44.21
C ALA A 123 -1.17 28.69 -44.17
N VAL A 124 -0.65 29.90 -43.97
CA VAL A 124 0.80 30.17 -43.90
C VAL A 124 1.33 29.77 -42.52
N THR A 125 1.42 28.46 -42.29
CA THR A 125 2.03 27.87 -41.09
C THR A 125 3.45 27.39 -41.41
N SER A 126 4.32 27.29 -40.40
CA SER A 126 5.70 26.82 -40.57
C SER A 126 5.76 25.42 -41.21
N GLU A 127 4.80 24.54 -40.88
CA GLU A 127 4.68 23.21 -41.46
C GLU A 127 4.28 23.25 -42.94
N ASN A 128 3.33 24.12 -43.32
CA ASN A 128 2.89 24.23 -44.71
C ASN A 128 3.98 24.86 -45.60
N ILE A 129 4.72 25.84 -45.09
CA ILE A 129 5.89 26.42 -45.79
C ILE A 129 6.94 25.34 -46.04
N GLN A 130 7.22 24.48 -45.06
CA GLN A 130 8.16 23.37 -45.23
C GLN A 130 7.68 22.33 -46.25
N ILE A 131 6.38 21.99 -46.26
CA ILE A 131 5.80 21.07 -47.24
C ILE A 131 5.93 21.63 -48.66
N VAL A 132 5.59 22.91 -48.87
CA VAL A 132 5.68 23.55 -50.18
C VAL A 132 7.13 23.70 -50.64
N ARG A 133 8.06 24.01 -49.72
CA ARG A 133 9.50 24.01 -50.01
C ARG A 133 9.98 22.65 -50.51
N LYS A 134 9.64 21.56 -49.80
CA LYS A 134 10.00 20.19 -50.20
C LYS A 134 9.39 19.79 -51.54
N LEU A 135 8.15 20.21 -51.83
CA LEU A 135 7.51 19.96 -53.13
C LEU A 135 8.19 20.74 -54.27
N LYS A 136 8.66 21.97 -54.03
CA LYS A 136 9.44 22.76 -54.99
C LYS A 136 10.80 22.09 -55.25
N GLU A 137 11.49 21.69 -54.19
CA GLU A 137 12.76 20.94 -54.27
C GLU A 137 12.59 19.63 -55.04
N LYS A 138 11.52 18.87 -54.77
CA LYS A 138 11.18 17.64 -55.52
C LYS A 138 11.00 17.90 -57.01
N ARG A 139 10.22 18.91 -57.39
CA ARG A 139 9.99 19.26 -58.81
C ARG A 139 11.28 19.67 -59.52
N ILE A 140 12.13 20.45 -58.85
CA ILE A 140 13.43 20.85 -59.40
C ILE A 140 14.32 19.60 -59.62
N LEU A 141 14.34 18.66 -58.67
CA LEU A 141 15.09 17.42 -58.79
C LEU A 141 14.55 16.53 -59.93
N GLU A 142 13.23 16.39 -60.06
CA GLU A 142 12.59 15.66 -61.15
C GLU A 142 12.91 16.29 -62.52
N GLU A 143 12.90 17.62 -62.62
CA GLU A 143 13.29 18.35 -63.84
C GLU A 143 14.77 18.18 -64.16
N GLN A 144 15.67 18.23 -63.17
CA GLN A 144 17.11 18.01 -63.34
C GLN A 144 17.40 16.59 -63.82
N ILE A 145 16.71 15.59 -63.27
CA ILE A 145 16.83 14.18 -63.70
C ILE A 145 16.32 14.01 -65.14
N ASN A 146 15.26 14.73 -65.54
CA ASN A 146 14.73 14.69 -66.90
C ASN A 146 15.62 15.40 -67.93
N LYS A 147 16.39 16.42 -67.53
CA LYS A 147 17.30 17.20 -68.41
C LYS A 147 18.67 16.55 -68.62
N ASN A 148 19.08 15.60 -67.76
CA ASN A 148 20.40 14.97 -67.86
C ASN A 148 20.43 13.88 -68.97
N GLU A 149 20.89 14.26 -70.17
CA GLU A 149 20.99 13.38 -71.35
C GLU A 149 21.99 12.21 -71.20
N ASN A 150 22.91 12.28 -70.23
CA ASN A 150 23.94 11.26 -69.99
C ASN A 150 23.45 10.03 -69.22
N ILE A 151 22.21 10.02 -68.72
CA ILE A 151 21.61 8.86 -68.02
C ILE A 151 20.98 7.93 -69.06
N LYS A 152 21.81 7.27 -69.88
CA LYS A 152 21.32 6.37 -70.95
C LYS A 152 20.73 5.06 -70.41
N ASN A 153 21.08 4.68 -69.17
CA ASN A 153 20.55 3.49 -68.50
C ASN A 153 19.29 3.85 -67.69
N LEU A 154 18.13 3.38 -68.14
CA LEU A 154 16.84 3.48 -67.43
C LEU A 154 16.95 3.01 -65.96
N GLN A 155 17.86 2.07 -65.69
CA GLN A 155 18.16 1.54 -64.36
C GLN A 155 18.79 2.57 -63.41
N GLU A 156 19.66 3.46 -63.89
CA GLU A 156 20.30 4.48 -63.06
C GLU A 156 19.31 5.59 -62.70
N LYS A 157 18.45 5.99 -63.65
CA LYS A 157 17.33 6.90 -63.40
C LYS A 157 16.37 6.36 -62.34
N ARG A 158 16.07 5.06 -62.42
CA ARG A 158 15.23 4.37 -61.43
C ARG A 158 15.88 4.34 -60.05
N ARG A 159 17.19 4.06 -59.97
CA ARG A 159 17.94 4.07 -58.70
C ARG A 159 17.90 5.44 -58.01
N ILE A 160 18.13 6.52 -58.76
CA ILE A 160 18.08 7.89 -58.22
C ILE A 160 16.68 8.24 -57.71
N LEU A 161 15.64 7.81 -58.43
CA LEU A 161 14.25 8.02 -58.01
C LEU A 161 13.90 7.22 -56.75
N GLU A 162 14.34 5.97 -56.67
CA GLU A 162 14.19 5.11 -55.47
C GLU A 162 14.94 5.71 -54.25
N GLU A 163 16.11 6.31 -54.44
CA GLU A 163 16.85 7.00 -53.37
C GLU A 163 16.11 8.26 -52.87
N ILE A 164 15.53 9.06 -53.79
CA ILE A 164 14.70 10.22 -53.42
C ILE A 164 13.46 9.77 -52.65
N GLU A 165 12.80 8.72 -53.09
CA GLU A 165 11.68 8.13 -52.37
C GLU A 165 12.13 7.69 -50.97
N PHE A 166 13.24 6.96 -50.84
CA PHE A 166 13.74 6.55 -49.53
C PHE A 166 13.97 7.73 -48.57
N HIS A 167 14.52 8.84 -49.06
CA HIS A 167 14.67 10.06 -48.27
C HIS A 167 13.33 10.69 -47.85
N GLU A 168 12.32 10.71 -48.74
CA GLU A 168 10.98 11.15 -48.37
C GLU A 168 10.34 10.26 -47.30
N TRP A 169 10.52 8.94 -47.42
CA TRP A 169 10.04 7.99 -46.44
C TRP A 169 10.73 8.17 -45.09
N ALA A 170 12.04 8.42 -45.07
CA ALA A 170 12.79 8.74 -43.86
C ALA A 170 12.29 10.03 -43.18
N ASP A 171 11.98 11.05 -43.97
CA ASP A 171 11.41 12.31 -43.47
C ASP A 171 9.99 12.13 -42.89
N ARG A 172 9.14 11.35 -43.56
CA ARG A 172 7.81 11.00 -43.03
C ARG A 172 7.93 10.23 -41.73
N GLU A 173 8.83 9.25 -41.67
CA GLU A 173 9.09 8.45 -40.47
C GLU A 173 9.59 9.32 -39.31
N LYS A 174 10.47 10.29 -39.59
CA LYS A 174 10.93 11.27 -38.59
C LYS A 174 9.77 12.11 -38.05
N ARG A 175 8.88 12.61 -38.91
CA ARG A 175 7.70 13.38 -38.49
C ARG A 175 6.73 12.54 -37.65
N ILE A 176 6.52 11.27 -38.02
CA ILE A 176 5.70 10.33 -37.25
C ILE A 176 6.30 10.15 -35.85
N LYS A 177 7.63 9.95 -35.74
CA LYS A 177 8.33 9.85 -34.46
C LYS A 177 8.17 11.12 -33.62
N GLU A 178 8.35 12.31 -34.19
CA GLU A 178 8.16 13.58 -33.47
C GLU A 178 6.71 13.73 -32.94
N LEU A 179 5.71 13.34 -33.73
CA LEU A 179 4.31 13.34 -33.29
C LEU A 179 4.06 12.31 -32.19
N GLN A 180 4.64 11.12 -32.30
CA GLN A 180 4.56 10.08 -31.26
C GLN A 180 5.22 10.55 -29.96
N GLU A 181 6.38 11.21 -30.03
CA GLU A 181 7.04 11.81 -28.86
C GLU A 181 6.20 12.90 -28.21
N LYS A 182 5.59 13.80 -29.00
CA LYS A 182 4.66 14.82 -28.48
C LYS A 182 3.48 14.17 -27.77
N LYS A 183 2.87 13.14 -28.36
CA LYS A 183 1.79 12.36 -27.74
C LYS A 183 2.26 11.67 -26.46
N MET A 184 3.45 11.08 -26.45
CA MET A 184 4.02 10.40 -25.29
C MET A 184 4.29 11.39 -24.14
N LYS A 185 4.79 12.59 -24.43
CA LYS A 185 5.00 13.65 -23.45
C LYS A 185 3.67 14.09 -22.80
N LEU A 186 2.62 14.25 -23.61
CA LEU A 186 1.27 14.55 -23.10
C LEU A 186 0.74 13.42 -22.23
N LEU A 187 0.87 12.17 -22.68
CA LEU A 187 0.42 11.00 -21.93
C LEU A 187 1.14 10.88 -20.58
N LYS A 188 2.46 11.11 -20.56
CA LYS A 188 3.25 11.10 -19.33
C LYS A 188 2.73 12.16 -18.33
N ARG A 189 2.46 13.37 -18.80
CA ARG A 189 1.90 14.45 -17.96
C ARG A 189 0.53 14.08 -17.39
N VAL A 190 -0.35 13.47 -18.20
CA VAL A 190 -1.67 13.01 -17.76
C VAL A 190 -1.54 11.89 -16.71
N ILE A 191 -0.59 10.97 -16.88
CA ILE A 191 -0.33 9.91 -15.89
C ILE A 191 0.20 10.50 -14.58
N GLU A 192 1.12 11.46 -14.65
CA GLU A 192 1.64 12.16 -13.46
C GLU A 192 0.52 12.88 -12.71
N GLN A 193 -0.34 13.62 -13.41
CA GLN A 193 -1.51 14.29 -12.82
C GLN A 193 -2.46 13.28 -12.16
N ARG A 194 -2.83 12.21 -12.87
CA ARG A 194 -3.69 11.16 -12.33
C ARG A 194 -3.09 10.49 -11.09
N ASN A 195 -1.77 10.31 -11.06
CA ASN A 195 -1.09 9.70 -9.92
C ASN A 195 -1.04 10.66 -8.72
N ALA A 196 -0.85 11.97 -8.96
CA ALA A 196 -0.92 12.99 -7.92
C ALA A 196 -2.32 13.03 -7.29
N GLU A 197 -3.38 13.11 -8.09
CA GLU A 197 -4.77 13.10 -7.60
C GLU A 197 -5.09 11.84 -6.78
N LYS A 198 -4.55 10.68 -7.18
CA LYS A 198 -4.69 9.44 -6.39
C LYS A 198 -3.92 9.51 -5.07
N ALA A 199 -2.71 10.06 -5.09
CA ALA A 199 -1.92 10.23 -3.88
C ALA A 199 -2.61 11.17 -2.89
N ASP A 200 -3.19 12.27 -3.37
CA ASP A 200 -3.91 13.23 -2.52
C ASP A 200 -5.15 12.60 -1.86
N LYS A 201 -5.89 11.76 -2.60
CA LYS A 201 -7.02 11.00 -2.05
C LYS A 201 -6.59 10.02 -0.97
N ILE A 202 -5.51 9.26 -1.23
CA ILE A 202 -4.96 8.32 -0.24
C ILE A 202 -4.47 9.08 0.99
N PHE A 203 -3.79 10.22 0.80
CA PHE A 203 -3.31 11.05 1.90
C PHE A 203 -4.47 11.52 2.79
N TYR A 204 -5.55 12.02 2.18
CA TYR A 204 -6.74 12.45 2.90
C TYR A 204 -7.40 11.30 3.69
N GLU A 205 -7.51 10.11 3.10
CA GLU A 205 -8.05 8.93 3.80
C GLU A 205 -7.18 8.51 4.98
N VAL A 206 -5.86 8.51 4.79
CA VAL A 206 -4.89 8.20 5.87
C VAL A 206 -4.97 9.24 6.97
N GLU A 207 -5.02 10.52 6.64
CA GLU A 207 -5.15 11.61 7.61
C GLU A 207 -6.42 11.49 8.43
N LYS A 208 -7.56 11.16 7.79
CA LYS A 208 -8.82 10.89 8.48
C LYS A 208 -8.72 9.72 9.47
N ILE A 209 -8.02 8.64 9.09
CA ILE A 209 -7.78 7.50 9.98
C ILE A 209 -6.89 7.91 11.16
N ILE A 210 -5.86 8.73 10.92
CA ILE A 210 -4.97 9.24 11.97
C ILE A 210 -5.76 10.10 12.95
N GLN A 211 -6.57 11.05 12.47
CA GLN A 211 -7.43 11.89 13.31
C GLN A 211 -8.34 11.05 14.21
N ASN A 212 -9.03 10.06 13.64
CA ASN A 212 -9.88 9.16 14.43
C ASN A 212 -9.09 8.37 15.49
N LYS A 213 -7.86 7.96 15.17
CA LYS A 213 -6.99 7.25 16.12
C LYS A 213 -6.52 8.18 17.24
N ASP A 214 -6.20 9.43 16.92
CA ASP A 214 -5.76 10.41 17.90
C ASP A 214 -6.92 10.81 18.83
N GLU A 215 -8.13 11.02 18.31
CA GLU A 215 -9.32 11.22 19.16
C GLU A 215 -9.57 10.05 20.11
N ASN A 216 -9.34 8.81 19.67
CA ASN A 216 -9.46 7.64 20.52
C ASN A 216 -8.36 7.55 21.57
N LYS A 217 -7.12 7.92 21.23
CA LYS A 217 -6.03 8.02 22.20
C LYS A 217 -6.33 9.10 23.24
N ASP A 218 -6.85 10.25 22.83
CA ASP A 218 -7.19 11.34 23.74
C ASP A 218 -8.27 10.92 24.74
N LYS A 219 -9.31 10.21 24.30
CA LYS A 219 -10.33 9.63 25.19
C LYS A 219 -9.72 8.63 26.19
N ILE A 220 -8.77 7.81 25.74
CA ILE A 220 -8.07 6.86 26.59
C ILE A 220 -7.21 7.60 27.63
N ILE A 221 -6.45 8.62 27.20
CA ILE A 221 -5.65 9.47 28.09
C ILE A 221 -6.54 10.15 29.13
N GLU A 222 -7.66 10.72 28.72
CA GLU A 222 -8.62 11.37 29.63
C GLU A 222 -9.16 10.39 30.68
N ASN A 223 -9.45 9.14 30.29
CA ASN A 223 -9.87 8.10 31.23
C ASN A 223 -8.75 7.73 32.20
N PHE A 224 -7.51 7.57 31.73
CA PHE A 224 -6.36 7.33 32.59
C PHE A 224 -6.09 8.48 33.57
N GLU A 225 -6.27 9.73 33.13
CA GLU A 225 -6.13 10.90 34.00
C GLU A 225 -7.21 10.91 35.09
N LYS A 226 -8.47 10.56 34.75
CA LYS A 226 -9.55 10.41 35.73
C LYS A 226 -9.28 9.28 36.72
N GLU A 227 -8.78 8.14 36.27
CA GLU A 227 -8.38 7.02 37.13
C GLU A 227 -7.25 7.41 38.07
N LYS A 228 -6.17 7.99 37.53
CA LYS A 228 -5.07 8.53 38.32
C LYS A 228 -5.54 9.54 39.36
N ALA A 229 -6.45 10.44 39.02
CA ALA A 229 -7.00 11.41 39.97
C ALA A 229 -7.81 10.73 41.09
N ARG A 230 -8.59 9.68 40.77
CA ARG A 230 -9.31 8.87 41.77
C ARG A 230 -8.33 8.13 42.68
N ASP A 231 -7.31 7.49 42.14
CA ASP A 231 -6.33 6.74 42.90
C ASP A 231 -5.52 7.66 43.83
N MET A 232 -5.09 8.81 43.32
CA MET A 232 -4.43 9.83 44.16
C MET A 232 -5.34 10.29 45.29
N ARG A 233 -6.63 10.56 45.01
CA ARG A 233 -7.61 10.93 46.04
C ARG A 233 -7.78 9.81 47.09
N ASN A 234 -7.92 8.57 46.65
CA ASN A 234 -8.07 7.41 47.55
C ASN A 234 -6.83 7.24 48.43
N LEU A 235 -5.64 7.36 47.85
CA LEU A 235 -4.37 7.28 48.57
C LEU A 235 -4.23 8.38 49.61
N PHE A 236 -4.67 9.61 49.32
CA PHE A 236 -4.71 10.69 50.31
C PHE A 236 -5.68 10.38 51.46
N VAL A 237 -6.85 9.81 51.17
CA VAL A 237 -7.84 9.41 52.19
C VAL A 237 -7.30 8.26 53.04
N GLU A 238 -6.72 7.23 52.43
CA GLU A 238 -6.10 6.10 53.14
C GLU A 238 -4.95 6.56 54.03
N ARG A 239 -4.07 7.45 53.51
CA ARG A 239 -3.00 8.02 54.32
C ARG A 239 -3.54 8.81 55.51
N LYS A 240 -4.60 9.60 55.33
CA LYS A 240 -5.28 10.33 56.43
C LYS A 240 -5.85 9.36 57.46
N ASN A 241 -6.50 8.28 57.02
CA ASN A 241 -7.08 7.27 57.90
C ASN A 241 -6.01 6.47 58.67
N ASN A 242 -4.94 6.05 57.99
CA ASN A 242 -3.82 5.35 58.62
C ASN A 242 -3.12 6.22 59.67
N LEU A 243 -2.97 7.53 59.43
CA LEU A 243 -2.48 8.46 60.45
C LEU A 243 -3.42 8.50 61.65
N LYS A 244 -4.74 8.60 61.45
CA LYS A 244 -5.72 8.56 62.54
C LYS A 244 -5.64 7.27 63.37
N THR A 245 -5.47 6.11 62.74
CA THR A 245 -5.35 4.82 63.43
C THR A 245 -4.04 4.68 64.20
N ILE A 246 -2.91 5.17 63.65
CA ILE A 246 -1.61 5.11 64.33
C ILE A 246 -1.59 5.98 65.59
N PHE A 247 -2.27 7.13 65.57
CA PHE A 247 -2.34 8.04 66.71
C PHE A 247 -3.49 7.75 67.69
N ASN A 248 -4.30 6.69 67.47
CA ASN A 248 -5.44 6.32 68.32
C ASN A 248 -6.32 7.50 68.75
N GLN A 249 -6.50 8.49 67.86
CA GLN A 249 -7.36 9.63 68.13
C GLN A 249 -8.81 9.17 68.05
N LYS A 250 -9.49 9.07 69.19
CA LYS A 250 -10.95 9.11 69.20
C LYS A 250 -11.36 10.46 68.62
N ASN A 251 -12.26 10.49 67.64
CA ASN A 251 -12.78 11.75 67.13
C ASN A 251 -13.42 12.53 68.29
N ASP A 252 -13.01 13.78 68.48
CA ASP A 252 -13.66 14.67 69.43
C ASP A 252 -15.00 15.13 68.84
N ILE A 253 -16.06 15.13 69.65
CA ILE A 253 -17.41 15.56 69.22
C ILE A 253 -17.37 17.02 68.80
N VAL A 254 -16.54 17.83 69.47
CA VAL A 254 -16.38 19.25 69.14
C VAL A 254 -15.77 19.43 67.74
N ASP A 255 -14.81 18.59 67.36
CA ASP A 255 -14.21 18.61 66.01
C ASP A 255 -15.21 18.14 64.95
N GLU A 256 -16.03 17.12 65.26
CA GLU A 256 -17.12 16.69 64.36
C GLU A 256 -18.19 17.76 64.20
N MET A 257 -18.52 18.53 65.24
CA MET A 257 -19.46 19.65 65.15
C MET A 257 -18.89 20.84 64.36
N ASN A 258 -17.58 21.08 64.45
CA ASN A 258 -16.89 22.14 63.70
C ASN A 258 -16.74 21.79 62.20
N ASP A 259 -16.60 20.51 61.85
CA ASP A 259 -16.58 20.06 60.46
C ASP A 259 -18.00 19.98 59.88
N TYR A 260 -18.39 20.96 59.05
CA TYR A 260 -19.70 20.98 58.39
C TYR A 260 -19.98 19.79 57.44
N THR A 261 -18.93 19.07 57.04
CA THR A 261 -19.03 17.87 56.19
C THR A 261 -19.02 16.56 56.99
N SER A 262 -18.94 16.63 58.32
CA SER A 262 -18.98 15.47 59.20
C SER A 262 -20.36 14.81 59.16
N ASN A 263 -20.41 13.55 59.57
CA ASN A 263 -21.67 12.82 59.73
C ASN A 263 -22.60 13.46 60.78
N HIS A 264 -22.09 14.31 61.69
CA HIS A 264 -22.92 15.00 62.68
C HIS A 264 -23.81 16.06 62.01
N ASN A 265 -23.21 16.89 61.16
CA ASN A 265 -23.87 18.01 60.49
C ASN A 265 -24.55 17.61 59.17
N LEU A 266 -23.94 16.69 58.41
CA LEU A 266 -24.44 16.23 57.11
C LEU A 266 -24.46 14.70 57.06
N GLN A 267 -25.60 14.12 57.42
CA GLN A 267 -25.80 12.68 57.44
C GLN A 267 -25.98 12.14 56.00
N LEU A 268 -25.10 11.23 55.58
CA LEU A 268 -25.17 10.59 54.27
C LEU A 268 -26.09 9.37 54.29
N GLU A 269 -26.90 9.19 53.24
CA GLU A 269 -27.86 8.08 53.10
C GLU A 269 -27.21 6.69 53.15
N ARG A 270 -25.96 6.57 52.68
CA ARG A 270 -25.17 5.33 52.77
C ARG A 270 -25.02 4.83 54.22
N ASN A 271 -25.14 5.70 55.21
CA ASN A 271 -25.05 5.34 56.62
C ASN A 271 -26.41 4.87 57.20
N GLY A 272 -27.44 4.71 56.35
CA GLY A 272 -28.77 4.21 56.75
C GLY A 272 -29.66 5.25 57.43
N ILE A 273 -29.24 6.51 57.46
CA ILE A 273 -30.03 7.62 58.03
C ILE A 273 -30.64 8.41 56.88
N ILE A 274 -31.96 8.51 56.87
CA ILE A 274 -32.70 9.30 55.89
C ILE A 274 -32.81 10.71 56.48
N PRO A 275 -32.13 11.73 55.90
CA PRO A 275 -32.21 13.08 56.42
C PRO A 275 -33.66 13.59 56.30
N ASN A 276 -34.20 14.07 57.43
CA ASN A 276 -35.53 14.68 57.58
C ASN A 276 -36.76 13.78 57.35
N LYS A 277 -36.89 12.70 58.14
CA LYS A 277 -38.21 12.37 58.71
C LYS A 277 -38.26 12.95 60.12
N ILE A 278 -38.79 14.17 60.27
CA ILE A 278 -39.37 14.55 61.56
C ILE A 278 -40.43 13.47 61.82
N ASN A 279 -40.28 12.69 62.88
CA ASN A 279 -41.31 11.72 63.25
C ASN A 279 -42.63 12.50 63.37
N ASP A 280 -43.61 12.21 62.50
CA ASP A 280 -44.94 12.83 62.52
C ASP A 280 -45.62 12.70 63.91
N GLU A 281 -45.14 11.78 64.76
CA GLU A 281 -45.56 11.65 66.16
C GLU A 281 -45.24 12.88 67.03
N ILE A 282 -44.24 13.70 66.69
CA ILE A 282 -43.84 14.86 67.49
C ILE A 282 -44.75 16.07 67.23
N SER A 283 -45.28 16.27 66.02
CA SER A 283 -46.21 17.39 65.75
C SER A 283 -47.54 17.20 66.49
N ASN A 284 -48.02 15.95 66.60
CA ASN A 284 -49.29 15.62 67.28
C ASN A 284 -49.28 15.85 68.81
N LYS A 285 -48.11 16.11 69.43
CA LYS A 285 -48.03 16.47 70.86
C LYS A 285 -48.25 17.96 71.11
N ILE A 286 -47.98 18.83 70.13
CA ILE A 286 -48.13 20.27 70.30
C ILE A 286 -49.61 20.68 70.23
N ASP A 287 -50.41 19.99 69.42
CA ASP A 287 -51.83 20.31 69.25
C ASP A 287 -52.69 20.00 70.50
N ASN A 288 -52.23 19.11 71.39
CA ASN A 288 -52.90 18.78 72.65
C ASN A 288 -52.66 19.80 73.79
N LEU A 289 -51.83 20.83 73.56
CA LEU A 289 -51.53 21.88 74.56
C LEU A 289 -52.52 23.06 74.53
N PHE A 290 -53.32 23.21 73.47
CA PHE A 290 -54.20 24.38 73.30
C PHE A 290 -55.59 24.26 73.97
N ASN A 291 -55.89 23.16 74.66
CA ASN A 291 -57.10 23.06 75.49
C ASN A 291 -56.88 23.81 76.81
N LEU A 292 -57.71 24.83 77.10
CA LEU A 292 -57.63 25.68 78.30
C LEU A 292 -57.56 24.89 79.63
N ASN A 293 -58.15 23.69 79.67
CA ASN A 293 -58.11 22.82 80.86
C ASN A 293 -56.71 22.22 81.12
N ASN A 294 -55.92 21.98 80.07
CA ASN A 294 -54.58 21.41 80.19
C ASN A 294 -53.55 22.45 80.65
N MET A 295 -53.78 23.75 80.39
CA MET A 295 -52.94 24.83 80.90
C MET A 295 -53.04 24.98 82.42
N ASN A 296 -54.25 24.80 82.99
CA ASN A 296 -54.42 24.78 84.44
C ASN A 296 -53.77 23.55 85.10
N GLU A 297 -53.82 22.38 84.46
CA GLU A 297 -53.06 21.21 84.93
C GLU A 297 -51.55 21.44 84.84
N LEU A 298 -51.06 22.08 83.77
CA LEU A 298 -49.66 22.46 83.63
C LEU A 298 -49.23 23.46 84.72
N ASP A 299 -50.00 24.52 84.99
CA ASP A 299 -49.72 25.46 86.08
C ASP A 299 -49.68 24.76 87.44
N THR A 300 -50.59 23.82 87.71
CA THR A 300 -50.52 23.04 88.97
C THR A 300 -49.30 22.11 89.05
N THR A 301 -48.79 21.62 87.91
CA THR A 301 -47.55 20.81 87.87
C THR A 301 -46.30 21.67 87.96
N PHE A 302 -46.29 22.86 87.37
CA PHE A 302 -45.21 23.83 87.49
C PHE A 302 -45.11 24.40 88.91
N ASP A 303 -46.24 24.67 89.57
CA ASP A 303 -46.29 25.12 90.98
C ASP A 303 -45.89 24.03 91.97
N LYS A 304 -46.09 22.74 91.63
CA LYS A 304 -45.51 21.61 92.37
C LYS A 304 -43.99 21.50 92.20
N SER A 305 -43.44 21.92 91.05
CA SER A 305 -42.00 21.86 90.77
C SER A 305 -41.21 22.99 91.44
N PHE A 306 -41.81 24.18 91.59
CA PHE A 306 -41.20 25.31 92.30
C PHE A 306 -41.28 25.20 93.83
N ASN A 307 -42.25 24.46 94.37
CA ASN A 307 -42.45 24.29 95.82
C ASN A 307 -41.86 23.01 96.42
N HIS A 308 -41.05 22.25 95.66
CA HIS A 308 -40.09 21.35 96.30
C HIS A 308 -38.93 22.19 96.80
N THR A 309 -39.04 22.55 98.07
CA THR A 309 -37.96 22.90 99.01
C THR A 309 -36.56 22.62 98.48
N TYR A 310 -35.62 23.55 98.69
CA TYR A 310 -34.17 23.29 98.72
C TYR A 310 -33.87 22.06 99.61
N GLY A 311 -34.02 20.89 99.02
CA GLY A 311 -33.53 19.62 99.51
C GLY A 311 -32.13 19.50 98.94
N GLU A 312 -31.16 20.03 99.67
CA GLU A 312 -29.78 19.56 99.54
C GLU A 312 -29.80 18.02 99.59
N ASN A 313 -29.50 17.36 98.47
CA ASN A 313 -29.05 15.96 98.36
C ASN A 313 -28.85 15.65 96.87
N LYS A 314 -27.67 15.31 96.34
CA LYS A 314 -26.77 14.23 96.77
C LYS A 314 -25.32 14.47 96.31
N TYR A 315 -24.57 15.34 96.99
CA TYR A 315 -23.09 15.34 96.93
C TYR A 315 -22.43 14.97 98.27
N ASP A 316 -23.23 14.55 99.26
CA ASP A 316 -22.77 14.38 100.65
C ASP A 316 -22.32 12.96 101.04
N LYS A 317 -22.28 12.01 100.10
CA LYS A 317 -21.75 10.64 100.35
C LYS A 317 -20.27 10.46 99.98
N PHE A 318 -19.70 11.28 99.10
CA PHE A 318 -18.27 11.20 98.76
C PHE A 318 -17.38 11.89 99.80
N SER A 319 -17.81 13.04 100.37
CA SER A 319 -17.02 13.78 101.36
C SER A 319 -16.84 13.03 102.71
N LYS A 320 -17.82 12.24 103.14
CA LYS A 320 -17.73 11.45 104.39
C LYS A 320 -16.73 10.29 104.32
N TYR A 321 -16.41 9.79 103.12
CA TYR A 321 -15.47 8.67 102.94
C TYR A 321 -14.00 9.12 102.98
N GLU A 322 -13.69 10.28 102.40
CA GLU A 322 -12.36 10.91 102.49
C GLU A 322 -12.05 11.38 103.92
N ASN A 323 -13.05 11.96 104.61
CA ASN A 323 -12.88 12.43 105.98
C ASN A 323 -12.65 11.29 107.01
N LYS A 324 -13.13 10.07 106.76
CA LYS A 324 -12.86 8.89 107.61
C LYS A 324 -11.45 8.32 107.43
N LYS A 325 -10.90 8.30 106.20
CA LYS A 325 -9.51 7.88 105.95
C LYS A 325 -8.52 8.88 106.55
N ASN A 326 -8.81 10.18 106.46
CA ASN A 326 -7.93 11.22 107.01
C ASN A 326 -7.88 11.21 108.54
N LYS A 327 -9.00 10.89 109.23
CA LYS A 327 -9.01 10.78 110.70
C LYS A 327 -8.18 9.61 111.22
N HIS A 328 -8.16 8.47 110.52
CA HIS A 328 -7.35 7.31 110.93
C HIS A 328 -5.85 7.58 110.76
N ILE A 329 -5.45 8.29 109.70
CA ILE A 329 -4.06 8.69 109.44
C ILE A 329 -3.57 9.67 110.52
N ILE A 330 -4.41 10.64 110.88
CA ILE A 330 -4.12 11.63 111.95
C ILE A 330 -3.99 10.92 113.31
N ASP A 331 -4.90 10.00 113.66
CA ASP A 331 -4.81 9.22 114.91
C ASP A 331 -3.57 8.30 114.96
N THR A 332 -3.14 7.74 113.82
CA THR A 332 -1.89 6.95 113.77
C THR A 332 -0.66 7.82 113.99
N PHE A 333 -0.64 9.05 113.46
CA PHE A 333 0.45 10.00 113.67
C PHE A 333 0.53 10.46 115.14
N HIS A 334 -0.61 10.76 115.77
CA HIS A 334 -0.65 11.12 117.19
C HIS A 334 -0.24 9.96 118.12
N ARG A 335 -0.56 8.70 117.78
CA ARG A 335 -0.05 7.53 118.51
C ARG A 335 1.45 7.31 118.34
N TYR A 336 2.02 7.67 117.19
CA TYR A 336 3.45 7.53 116.93
C TYR A 336 4.27 8.57 117.71
N LEU A 337 3.83 9.83 117.72
CA LEU A 337 4.50 10.89 118.46
C LEU A 337 4.46 10.68 119.99
N ASN A 338 3.33 10.21 120.52
CA ASN A 338 3.20 9.93 121.96
C ASN A 338 3.95 8.66 122.42
N LYS A 339 4.49 7.85 121.50
CA LYS A 339 5.25 6.62 121.81
C LYS A 339 6.75 6.88 121.97
N GLU A 340 7.30 7.94 121.37
CA GLU A 340 8.74 8.28 121.46
C GLU A 340 9.12 9.01 122.76
N GLU A 341 8.16 9.59 123.49
CA GLU A 341 8.43 10.29 124.77
C GLU A 341 8.69 9.37 125.97
N LYS A 342 8.61 8.03 125.82
CA LYS A 342 8.86 7.08 126.92
C LYS A 342 9.86 5.99 126.50
N LYS A 343 11.15 6.24 126.75
CA LYS A 343 12.20 5.32 127.28
C LYS A 343 13.59 5.61 126.68
N HIS A 344 14.40 6.38 127.39
CA HIS A 344 15.85 6.23 127.40
C HIS A 344 16.28 5.64 128.74
N THR A 345 16.87 4.44 128.74
CA THR A 345 17.80 3.97 129.79
C THR A 345 18.78 2.95 129.20
N ALA A 346 20.05 3.38 129.10
CA ALA A 346 21.32 2.69 129.30
C ALA A 346 21.67 1.33 128.62
N ASN A 347 22.67 1.41 127.73
CA ASN A 347 23.98 0.73 127.70
C ASN A 347 24.19 -0.80 127.54
N ASP A 348 25.14 -1.07 126.62
CA ASP A 348 26.24 -2.07 126.60
C ASP A 348 26.21 -3.29 125.64
N TYR A 349 27.39 -3.52 125.06
CA TYR A 349 28.00 -4.73 124.43
C TYR A 349 27.90 -5.01 122.90
N LEU A 350 29.10 -4.92 122.29
CA LEU A 350 29.80 -5.76 121.28
C LEU A 350 29.07 -6.76 120.34
N ILE A 351 29.48 -6.66 119.06
CA ILE A 351 29.85 -7.70 118.08
C ILE A 351 28.76 -8.51 117.32
N SER A 352 29.02 -8.57 116.00
CA SER A 352 28.72 -9.59 114.97
C SER A 352 27.49 -9.45 114.07
N ASP A 353 27.84 -9.37 112.79
CA ASP A 353 27.31 -10.11 111.64
C ASP A 353 25.96 -9.78 111.01
N THR A 354 26.11 -9.31 109.75
CA THR A 354 25.31 -9.61 108.55
C THR A 354 23.80 -9.66 108.72
N PHE A 355 23.09 -8.71 108.11
CA PHE A 355 22.26 -8.90 106.90
C PHE A 355 21.41 -7.65 106.64
N LYS A 356 21.39 -7.24 105.36
CA LYS A 356 20.38 -6.43 104.65
C LYS A 356 19.33 -5.70 105.52
N THR A 357 19.45 -4.38 105.63
CA THR A 357 18.27 -3.50 105.72
C THR A 357 18.54 -2.10 105.18
N GLN A 358 17.56 -1.63 104.42
CA GLN A 358 17.26 -0.28 103.97
C GLN A 358 17.90 0.85 104.80
N LYS A 359 18.60 1.75 104.12
CA LYS A 359 19.13 3.01 104.67
C LYS A 359 17.99 3.83 105.28
N LYS A 360 17.85 3.82 106.60
CA LYS A 360 17.24 4.91 107.36
C LYS A 360 18.26 6.04 107.45
N THR A 361 17.95 7.16 106.81
CA THR A 361 18.64 8.44 107.02
C THR A 361 18.38 8.91 108.45
N GLN A 362 19.37 8.74 109.34
CA GLN A 362 19.44 9.48 110.60
C GLN A 362 20.23 10.77 110.36
N CYS A 363 19.53 11.89 110.36
CA CYS A 363 20.12 13.22 110.36
C CYS A 363 20.75 13.45 111.75
N THR A 364 22.06 13.28 111.89
CA THR A 364 22.78 13.85 113.02
C THR A 364 22.76 15.37 112.89
N LYS A 365 22.30 16.07 113.93
CA LYS A 365 22.39 17.53 114.02
C LYS A 365 23.85 17.94 113.83
N ILE A 366 24.13 18.62 112.73
CA ILE A 366 25.43 19.22 112.45
C ILE A 366 25.56 20.41 113.40
N THR A 367 26.45 20.29 114.38
CA THR A 367 26.98 21.45 115.12
C THR A 367 27.91 22.18 114.16
N PHE A 368 27.52 23.37 113.70
CA PHE A 368 28.36 24.16 112.81
C PHE A 368 29.64 24.58 113.57
N PRO A 369 30.84 24.28 113.04
CA PRO A 369 32.08 24.76 113.64
C PRO A 369 32.13 26.29 113.53
N GLN A 370 32.49 26.97 114.61
CA GLN A 370 32.73 28.41 114.57
C GLN A 370 33.87 28.69 113.60
N ILE A 371 33.58 29.48 112.57
CA ILE A 371 34.57 29.94 111.59
C ILE A 371 35.53 30.87 112.34
N VAL A 372 36.72 30.38 112.65
CA VAL A 372 37.85 31.26 112.94
C VAL A 372 38.18 31.95 111.64
N VAL A 373 38.01 33.28 111.58
CA VAL A 373 38.37 34.07 110.41
C VAL A 373 39.88 33.99 110.28
N LYS A 374 40.35 33.13 109.37
CA LYS A 374 41.76 33.01 108.99
C LYS A 374 42.20 34.28 108.26
N SER A 375 43.47 34.64 108.40
CA SER A 375 44.01 35.80 107.69
C SER A 375 44.12 35.50 106.18
N ILE A 376 44.09 36.55 105.35
CA ILE A 376 44.16 36.44 103.88
C ILE A 376 45.42 35.68 103.41
N GLU A 377 46.49 35.70 104.21
CA GLU A 377 47.77 35.05 103.90
C GLU A 377 47.69 33.52 104.06
N GLU A 378 47.02 33.02 105.10
CA GLU A 378 46.83 31.59 105.35
C GLU A 378 45.93 30.95 104.27
N ASP A 379 44.88 31.66 103.85
CA ASP A 379 43.99 31.23 102.77
C ASP A 379 44.73 31.14 101.42
N ASN A 380 45.64 32.06 101.14
CA ASN A 380 46.46 32.02 99.93
C ASN A 380 47.45 30.84 99.96
N PHE A 381 48.01 30.53 101.13
CA PHE A 381 48.91 29.39 101.29
C PHE A 381 48.16 28.06 101.11
N GLU A 382 46.98 27.91 101.70
CA GLU A 382 46.11 26.73 101.51
C GLU A 382 45.67 26.56 100.05
N LYS A 383 45.31 27.66 99.35
CA LYS A 383 44.98 27.64 97.92
C LYS A 383 46.16 27.19 97.05
N ASN A 384 47.37 27.67 97.34
CA ASN A 384 48.56 27.28 96.60
C ASN A 384 48.92 25.80 96.82
N ILE A 385 48.75 25.28 98.05
CA ILE A 385 48.92 23.86 98.35
C ILE A 385 47.88 23.01 97.59
N LEU A 386 46.62 23.43 97.59
CA LEU A 386 45.55 22.74 96.87
C LEU A 386 45.82 22.70 95.35
N TYR A 387 46.32 23.81 94.79
CA TYR A 387 46.70 23.89 93.39
C TYR A 387 47.84 22.93 93.05
N LEU A 388 48.88 22.88 93.89
CA LEU A 388 49.99 21.93 93.74
C LEU A 388 49.50 20.48 93.82
N GLN A 389 48.62 20.18 94.77
CA GLN A 389 48.02 18.85 94.92
C GLN A 389 47.21 18.44 93.68
N ASN A 390 46.45 19.36 93.09
CA ASN A 390 45.69 19.10 91.87
C ASN A 390 46.60 18.83 90.66
N ILE A 391 47.70 19.57 90.53
CA ILE A 391 48.70 19.31 89.47
C ILE A 391 49.31 17.92 89.62
N LEU A 392 49.71 17.54 90.83
CA LEU A 392 50.32 16.24 91.10
C LEU A 392 49.33 15.09 90.84
N ARG A 393 48.06 15.24 91.25
CA ARG A 393 47.00 14.27 90.95
C ARG A 393 46.75 14.15 89.44
N GLY A 394 46.66 15.28 88.73
CA GLY A 394 46.47 15.29 87.27
C GLY A 394 47.63 14.63 86.53
N LYS A 395 48.86 14.88 86.96
CA LYS A 395 50.06 14.25 86.38
C LYS A 395 50.09 12.74 86.63
N ALA A 396 49.72 12.30 87.84
CA ALA A 396 49.63 10.87 88.18
C ALA A 396 48.55 10.14 87.37
N ILE A 397 47.39 10.76 87.14
CA ILE A 397 46.34 10.18 86.29
C ILE A 397 46.84 10.07 84.84
N LYS A 398 47.52 11.08 84.34
CA LYS A 398 48.06 11.07 82.97
C LYS A 398 49.13 9.99 82.77
N THR A 399 50.01 9.78 83.75
CA THR A 399 50.99 8.68 83.69
C THR A 399 50.28 7.33 83.71
N LEU A 400 49.30 7.12 84.59
CA LEU A 400 48.52 5.88 84.62
C LEU A 400 47.76 5.61 83.31
N MET A 401 47.20 6.65 82.69
CA MET A 401 46.53 6.52 81.39
C MET A 401 47.50 6.13 80.29
N ASN A 402 48.66 6.77 80.23
CA ASN A 402 49.69 6.45 79.24
C ASN A 402 50.24 5.04 79.43
N ASP A 403 50.45 4.61 80.68
CA ASP A 403 50.89 3.24 81.00
C ASP A 403 49.83 2.22 80.57
N GLY A 404 48.53 2.53 80.76
CA GLY A 404 47.43 1.72 80.27
C GLY A 404 47.40 1.61 78.75
N ILE A 405 47.55 2.74 78.04
CA ILE A 405 47.59 2.74 76.57
C ILE A 405 48.78 1.92 76.05
N ASN A 406 49.95 2.06 76.67
CA ASN A 406 51.14 1.30 76.31
C ASN A 406 51.00 -0.20 76.62
N SER A 407 50.30 -0.55 77.70
CA SER A 407 50.05 -1.96 78.05
C SER A 407 49.09 -2.67 77.09
N TYR A 408 48.24 -1.92 76.38
CA TYR A 408 47.25 -2.47 75.45
C TYR A 408 47.53 -2.12 73.98
N SER A 409 48.74 -1.66 73.64
CA SER A 409 49.11 -1.30 72.26
C SER A 409 48.87 -2.44 71.28
N ASP A 410 49.27 -3.64 71.68
CA ASP A 410 49.28 -4.82 70.82
C ASP A 410 47.84 -5.27 70.51
N LEU A 411 46.96 -5.26 71.52
CA LEU A 411 45.54 -5.53 71.35
C LEU A 411 44.86 -4.50 70.43
N ILE A 412 45.23 -3.23 70.53
CA ILE A 412 44.70 -2.18 69.67
C ILE A 412 45.15 -2.41 68.21
N GLU A 413 46.38 -2.85 68.00
CA GLU A 413 46.90 -3.15 66.68
C GLU A 413 46.23 -4.40 66.08
N GLU A 414 46.02 -5.45 66.88
CA GLU A 414 45.24 -6.63 66.49
C GLU A 414 43.80 -6.25 66.10
N LEU A 415 43.09 -5.47 66.90
CA LEU A 415 41.72 -5.03 66.57
C LEU A 415 41.67 -4.20 65.27
N LYS A 416 42.68 -3.36 65.02
CA LYS A 416 42.80 -2.61 63.76
C LYS A 416 43.12 -3.50 62.56
N THR A 417 43.79 -4.64 62.73
CA THR A 417 44.03 -5.58 61.63
C THR A 417 42.78 -6.39 61.31
N TYR A 418 42.00 -6.83 62.31
CA TYR A 418 40.69 -7.47 62.10
C TYR A 418 39.70 -6.58 61.35
N GLU A 419 39.60 -5.29 61.72
CA GLU A 419 38.73 -4.33 61.02
C GLU A 419 39.09 -4.19 59.53
N LYS A 420 40.40 -4.22 59.21
CA LYS A 420 40.85 -4.21 57.80
C LYS A 420 40.46 -5.47 57.06
N ILE A 421 40.58 -6.65 57.68
CA ILE A 421 40.22 -7.95 57.07
C ILE A 421 38.73 -7.99 56.72
N ASP A 422 37.86 -7.53 57.62
CA ASP A 422 36.42 -7.46 57.37
C ASP A 422 36.07 -6.55 56.19
N GLN A 423 36.77 -5.41 56.06
CA GLN A 423 36.59 -4.50 54.92
C GLN A 423 37.01 -5.14 53.58
N TYR A 424 38.10 -5.92 53.55
CA TYR A 424 38.51 -6.66 52.35
C TYR A 424 37.49 -7.73 51.95
N SER A 425 36.96 -8.50 52.91
CA SER A 425 35.94 -9.53 52.65
C SER A 425 34.63 -8.91 52.11
N ILE A 426 34.22 -7.76 52.63
CA ILE A 426 33.04 -7.02 52.13
C ILE A 426 33.28 -6.50 50.70
N ASN A 427 34.49 -6.05 50.39
CA ASN A 427 34.82 -5.55 49.06
C ASN A 427 34.90 -6.65 48.00
N GLU A 428 35.44 -7.83 48.32
CA GLU A 428 35.45 -8.98 47.42
C GLU A 428 34.02 -9.46 47.10
N LYS A 429 33.14 -9.56 48.10
CA LYS A 429 31.72 -9.90 47.87
C LYS A 429 31.04 -8.90 46.95
N LYS A 430 31.27 -7.59 47.15
CA LYS A 430 30.74 -6.54 46.28
C LYS A 430 31.31 -6.59 44.86
N LEU A 431 32.57 -7.00 44.69
CA LEU A 431 33.17 -7.17 43.36
C LEU A 431 32.51 -8.35 42.63
N PHE A 432 32.37 -9.48 43.29
CA PHE A 432 31.76 -10.69 42.74
C PHE A 432 30.28 -10.49 42.38
N GLU A 433 29.53 -9.77 43.22
CA GLU A 433 28.16 -9.37 42.91
C GLU A 433 28.12 -8.49 41.65
N LYS A 434 29.00 -7.48 41.54
CA LYS A 434 29.07 -6.62 40.35
C LYS A 434 29.40 -7.38 39.06
N GLU A 435 30.37 -8.30 39.10
CA GLU A 435 30.74 -9.13 37.96
C GLU A 435 29.57 -10.02 37.50
N ASN A 436 28.84 -10.62 38.45
CA ASN A 436 27.63 -11.39 38.14
C ASN A 436 26.50 -10.51 37.61
N PHE A 437 26.33 -9.29 38.12
CA PHE A 437 25.36 -8.36 37.57
C PHE A 437 25.70 -7.94 36.13
N GLU A 438 26.99 -7.77 35.82
CA GLU A 438 27.43 -7.48 34.46
C GLU A 438 27.21 -8.66 33.50
N SER A 439 27.49 -9.90 33.93
CA SER A 439 27.22 -11.09 33.12
C SER A 439 25.72 -11.27 32.85
N ILE A 440 24.87 -11.17 33.88
CA ILE A 440 23.41 -11.24 33.75
C ILE A 440 22.88 -10.14 32.83
N LYS A 441 23.46 -8.93 32.90
CA LYS A 441 23.08 -7.82 32.03
C LYS A 441 23.43 -8.10 30.57
N ILE A 442 24.62 -8.66 30.29
CA ILE A 442 25.03 -9.07 28.95
C ILE A 442 24.09 -10.14 28.41
N ASP A 443 23.76 -11.15 29.21
CA ASP A 443 22.84 -12.22 28.83
C ASP A 443 21.45 -11.66 28.49
N SER A 444 20.93 -10.73 29.30
CA SER A 444 19.65 -10.08 29.03
C SER A 444 19.64 -9.30 27.70
N TYR A 445 20.77 -8.69 27.32
CA TYR A 445 20.88 -7.99 26.04
C TYR A 445 20.95 -8.98 24.87
N VAL A 446 21.67 -10.09 25.04
CA VAL A 446 21.76 -11.14 24.03
C VAL A 446 20.39 -11.77 23.80
N GLU A 447 19.66 -12.11 24.85
CA GLU A 447 18.29 -12.65 24.77
C GLU A 447 17.34 -11.67 24.07
N ASN A 448 17.43 -10.36 24.34
CA ASN A 448 16.62 -9.35 23.67
C ASN A 448 16.92 -9.27 22.16
N ILE A 449 18.20 -9.29 21.79
CA ILE A 449 18.62 -9.28 20.38
C ILE A 449 18.13 -10.55 19.67
N GLN A 450 18.31 -11.72 20.31
CA GLN A 450 17.84 -12.99 19.77
C GLN A 450 16.31 -13.01 19.63
N GLY A 451 15.58 -12.54 20.64
CA GLY A 451 14.13 -12.43 20.63
C GLY A 451 13.62 -11.53 19.50
N LYS A 452 14.27 -10.38 19.26
CA LYS A 452 13.97 -9.51 18.12
C LYS A 452 14.18 -10.22 16.79
N TYR A 453 15.34 -10.87 16.60
CA TYR A 453 15.61 -11.60 15.37
C TYR A 453 14.62 -12.73 15.12
N ILE A 454 14.27 -13.50 16.17
CA ILE A 454 13.28 -14.58 16.08
C ILE A 454 11.90 -14.01 15.70
N SER A 455 11.47 -12.92 16.35
CA SER A 455 10.20 -12.25 16.04
C SER A 455 10.17 -11.76 14.58
N GLU A 456 11.22 -11.07 14.13
CA GLU A 456 11.31 -10.61 12.75
C GLU A 456 11.32 -11.76 11.74
N LEU A 457 11.94 -12.90 12.09
CA LEU A 457 12.01 -14.06 11.22
C LEU A 457 10.64 -14.76 11.15
N LEU A 458 9.94 -14.91 12.27
CA LEU A 458 8.57 -15.43 12.31
C LEU A 458 7.60 -14.53 11.55
N ASP A 459 7.71 -13.21 11.70
CA ASP A 459 6.90 -12.25 10.94
C ASP A 459 7.18 -12.34 9.44
N LYS A 460 8.45 -12.48 9.04
CA LYS A 460 8.81 -12.69 7.62
C LYS A 460 8.23 -13.99 7.07
N LEU A 461 8.35 -15.09 7.81
CA LEU A 461 7.80 -16.39 7.41
C LEU A 461 6.27 -16.36 7.34
N SER A 462 5.60 -15.66 8.28
CA SER A 462 4.15 -15.48 8.26
C SER A 462 3.71 -14.71 7.02
N ASN A 463 4.38 -13.59 6.70
CA ASN A 463 4.10 -12.81 5.50
C ASN A 463 4.40 -13.57 4.20
N GLU A 464 5.44 -14.40 4.18
CA GLU A 464 5.73 -15.26 3.01
C GLU A 464 4.67 -16.35 2.84
N LEU A 465 4.20 -16.94 3.94
CA LEU A 465 3.11 -17.92 3.92
C LEU A 465 1.82 -17.31 3.36
N GLU A 466 1.44 -16.11 3.81
CA GLU A 466 0.28 -15.40 3.25
C GLU A 466 0.43 -15.15 1.75
N LYS A 467 1.60 -14.70 1.30
CA LYS A 467 1.89 -14.54 -0.14
C LYS A 467 1.75 -15.85 -0.90
N TYR A 468 2.22 -16.98 -0.36
CA TYR A 468 2.06 -18.30 -0.98
C TYR A 468 0.59 -18.71 -1.11
N GLU A 469 -0.24 -18.40 -0.11
CA GLU A 469 -1.68 -18.64 -0.18
C GLU A 469 -2.37 -17.78 -1.24
N GLU A 470 -2.00 -16.50 -1.33
CA GLU A 470 -2.48 -15.58 -2.36
C GLU A 470 -2.07 -16.05 -3.76
N GLU A 471 -0.82 -16.44 -3.95
CA GLU A 471 -0.33 -17.01 -5.22
C GLU A 471 -1.13 -18.24 -5.63
N ARG A 472 -1.44 -19.13 -4.68
CA ARG A 472 -2.31 -20.29 -4.92
C ARG A 472 -3.72 -19.88 -5.34
N LYS A 473 -4.34 -18.91 -4.66
CA LYS A 473 -5.67 -18.39 -5.02
C LYS A 473 -5.67 -17.81 -6.43
N ILE A 474 -4.66 -17.00 -6.77
CA ILE A 474 -4.48 -16.43 -8.11
C ILE A 474 -4.31 -17.53 -9.15
N ALA A 475 -3.50 -18.55 -8.88
CA ALA A 475 -3.29 -19.66 -9.81
C ALA A 475 -4.59 -20.43 -10.12
N VAL A 476 -5.46 -20.62 -9.13
CA VAL A 476 -6.79 -21.22 -9.33
C VAL A 476 -7.66 -20.32 -10.22
N LEU A 477 -7.69 -19.02 -9.95
CA LEU A 477 -8.45 -18.06 -10.77
C LEU A 477 -7.96 -18.01 -12.23
N VAL A 478 -6.65 -18.06 -12.45
CA VAL A 478 -6.07 -18.12 -13.79
C VAL A 478 -6.49 -19.39 -14.52
N LYS A 479 -6.44 -20.56 -13.87
CA LYS A 479 -6.92 -21.83 -14.45
C LYS A 479 -8.40 -21.77 -14.82
N TYR A 480 -9.23 -21.16 -13.96
CA TYR A 480 -10.64 -20.96 -14.24
C TYR A 480 -10.86 -20.03 -15.44
N ALA A 481 -10.15 -18.90 -15.51
CA ALA A 481 -10.21 -17.95 -16.62
C ALA A 481 -9.75 -18.58 -17.95
N GLU A 482 -8.70 -19.40 -17.93
CA GLU A 482 -8.28 -20.17 -19.11
C GLU A 482 -9.34 -21.16 -19.57
N ARG A 483 -9.98 -21.88 -18.64
CA ARG A 483 -11.07 -22.80 -18.96
C ARG A 483 -12.24 -22.06 -19.61
N GLU A 484 -12.66 -20.94 -19.02
CA GLU A 484 -13.70 -20.06 -19.58
C GLU A 484 -13.35 -19.57 -20.99
N ARG A 485 -12.10 -19.12 -21.19
CA ARG A 485 -11.61 -18.70 -22.50
C ARG A 485 -11.68 -19.84 -23.51
N ARG A 486 -11.14 -21.02 -23.19
CA ARG A 486 -11.20 -22.20 -24.07
C ARG A 486 -12.64 -22.59 -24.40
N LEU A 487 -13.54 -22.52 -23.42
CA LEU A 487 -14.95 -22.84 -23.62
C LEU A 487 -15.64 -21.84 -24.56
N LYS A 488 -15.32 -20.54 -24.46
CA LYS A 488 -15.79 -19.52 -25.41
C LYS A 488 -15.21 -19.74 -26.80
N GLU A 489 -13.91 -20.01 -26.92
CA GLU A 489 -13.27 -20.32 -28.20
C GLU A 489 -13.87 -21.57 -28.85
N CYS A 490 -14.16 -22.63 -28.08
CA CYS A 490 -14.86 -23.82 -28.59
C CYS A 490 -16.28 -23.50 -29.07
N LYS A 491 -17.04 -22.70 -28.31
CA LYS A 491 -18.40 -22.27 -28.71
C LYS A 491 -18.36 -21.43 -30.00
N GLU A 492 -17.42 -20.51 -30.11
CA GLU A 492 -17.26 -19.67 -31.28
C GLU A 492 -16.80 -20.49 -32.50
N LYS A 493 -15.87 -21.43 -32.32
CA LYS A 493 -15.49 -22.38 -33.37
C LYS A 493 -16.68 -23.23 -33.84
N GLY A 494 -17.50 -23.73 -32.91
CA GLY A 494 -18.72 -24.46 -33.24
C GLY A 494 -19.72 -23.62 -34.04
N LYS A 495 -19.92 -22.35 -33.64
CA LYS A 495 -20.75 -21.40 -34.41
C LYS A 495 -20.19 -21.13 -35.80
N ARG A 496 -18.89 -20.87 -35.92
CA ARG A 496 -18.22 -20.64 -37.22
C ARG A 496 -18.33 -21.84 -38.13
N GLN A 497 -18.14 -23.05 -37.62
CA GLN A 497 -18.27 -24.27 -38.41
C GLN A 497 -19.70 -24.45 -38.93
N ALA A 498 -20.71 -24.20 -38.07
CA ALA A 498 -22.11 -24.25 -38.49
C ALA A 498 -22.42 -23.19 -39.55
N GLU A 499 -21.89 -21.98 -39.41
CA GLU A 499 -22.08 -20.88 -40.37
C GLU A 499 -21.39 -21.18 -41.72
N ILE A 500 -20.18 -21.73 -41.71
CA ILE A 500 -19.47 -22.14 -42.94
C ILE A 500 -20.28 -23.20 -43.68
N LEU A 501 -20.76 -24.24 -42.98
CA LEU A 501 -21.60 -25.27 -43.59
C LEU A 501 -22.92 -24.71 -44.14
N LEU A 502 -23.49 -23.69 -43.50
CA LEU A 502 -24.69 -23.03 -44.01
C LEU A 502 -24.39 -22.26 -45.30
N ARG A 503 -23.31 -21.47 -45.30
CA ARG A 503 -22.86 -20.73 -46.49
C ARG A 503 -22.53 -21.64 -47.66
N GLU A 504 -21.82 -22.75 -47.43
CA GLU A 504 -21.53 -23.74 -48.47
C GLU A 504 -22.81 -24.33 -49.09
N LYS A 505 -23.84 -24.59 -48.26
CA LYS A 505 -25.14 -25.05 -48.75
C LYS A 505 -25.88 -23.96 -49.52
N GLU A 506 -25.88 -22.72 -49.03
CA GLU A 506 -26.50 -21.58 -49.69
C GLU A 506 -25.85 -21.29 -51.04
N ASP A 507 -24.51 -21.30 -51.10
CA ASP A 507 -23.74 -21.12 -52.33
C ASP A 507 -24.01 -22.24 -53.33
N TYR A 508 -24.11 -23.50 -52.87
CA TYR A 508 -24.47 -24.62 -53.72
C TYR A 508 -25.87 -24.44 -54.32
N LEU A 509 -26.88 -24.14 -53.49
CA LEU A 509 -28.24 -23.91 -53.94
C LEU A 509 -28.34 -22.72 -54.88
N PHE A 510 -27.61 -21.63 -54.61
CA PHE A 510 -27.58 -20.47 -55.47
C PHE A 510 -27.01 -20.81 -56.85
N ASN A 511 -25.89 -21.54 -56.90
CA ASN A 511 -25.28 -21.98 -58.16
C ASN A 511 -26.21 -22.90 -58.96
N GLU A 512 -26.91 -23.82 -58.29
CA GLU A 512 -27.88 -24.70 -58.93
C GLU A 512 -29.07 -23.92 -59.49
N ILE A 513 -29.66 -23.01 -58.71
CA ILE A 513 -30.75 -22.13 -59.15
C ILE A 513 -30.32 -21.26 -60.32
N MET A 514 -29.12 -20.69 -60.29
CA MET A 514 -28.59 -19.88 -61.39
C MET A 514 -28.32 -20.74 -62.63
N GLY A 515 -27.80 -21.95 -62.46
CA GLY A 515 -27.65 -22.92 -63.55
C GLY A 515 -28.99 -23.24 -64.21
N LEU A 516 -30.02 -23.57 -63.42
CA LEU A 516 -31.36 -23.86 -63.92
C LEU A 516 -32.00 -22.64 -64.58
N ASN A 517 -31.90 -21.45 -63.97
CA ASN A 517 -32.45 -20.22 -64.55
C ASN A 517 -31.78 -19.89 -65.87
N ASN A 518 -30.45 -19.99 -65.96
CA ASN A 518 -29.72 -19.76 -67.20
C ASN A 518 -30.13 -20.77 -68.27
N GLN A 519 -30.20 -22.07 -67.94
CA GLN A 519 -30.70 -23.09 -68.86
C GLN A 519 -32.13 -22.83 -69.34
N THR A 520 -33.00 -22.35 -68.44
CA THR A 520 -34.39 -22.03 -68.77
C THR A 520 -34.48 -20.81 -69.68
N VAL A 521 -33.68 -19.78 -69.39
CA VAL A 521 -33.57 -18.57 -70.23
C VAL A 521 -33.01 -18.93 -71.60
N ASP A 522 -31.95 -19.73 -71.66
CA ASP A 522 -31.32 -20.16 -72.91
C ASP A 522 -32.30 -20.98 -73.75
N SER A 523 -32.98 -21.95 -73.16
CA SER A 523 -34.01 -22.75 -73.85
C SER A 523 -35.17 -21.89 -74.35
N TYR A 524 -35.63 -20.92 -73.55
CA TYR A 524 -36.69 -20.01 -73.96
C TYR A 524 -36.26 -19.07 -75.10
N LEU A 525 -35.03 -18.57 -75.06
CA LEU A 525 -34.45 -17.75 -76.12
C LEU A 525 -34.24 -18.57 -77.39
N GLU A 526 -33.75 -19.80 -77.28
CA GLU A 526 -33.60 -20.72 -78.41
C GLU A 526 -34.94 -21.02 -79.07
N ASP A 527 -36.01 -21.21 -78.30
CA ASP A 527 -37.36 -21.42 -78.83
C ASP A 527 -37.89 -20.18 -79.58
N ILE A 528 -37.69 -18.98 -79.04
CA ILE A 528 -38.11 -17.73 -79.69
C ILE A 528 -37.30 -17.49 -80.97
N LEU A 529 -35.98 -17.62 -80.88
CA LEU A 529 -35.08 -17.44 -82.01
C LEU A 529 -35.36 -18.50 -83.07
N GLY A 530 -35.57 -19.75 -82.69
CA GLY A 530 -35.94 -20.84 -83.58
C GLY A 530 -37.25 -20.57 -84.30
N LYS A 531 -38.29 -20.08 -83.60
CA LYS A 531 -39.55 -19.64 -84.22
C LYS A 531 -39.34 -18.49 -85.20
N ALA A 532 -38.63 -17.44 -84.79
CA ALA A 532 -38.36 -16.28 -85.63
C ALA A 532 -37.55 -16.64 -86.89
N ILE A 533 -36.52 -17.48 -86.76
CA ILE A 533 -35.71 -17.99 -87.86
C ILE A 533 -36.58 -18.83 -88.80
N ASN A 534 -37.40 -19.74 -88.26
CA ASN A 534 -38.28 -20.58 -89.07
C ASN A 534 -39.31 -19.74 -89.84
N ASP A 535 -39.88 -18.72 -89.24
CA ASP A 535 -40.87 -17.87 -89.90
C ASP A 535 -40.22 -16.98 -90.97
N ALA A 536 -39.07 -16.36 -90.68
CA ALA A 536 -38.27 -15.64 -91.68
C ALA A 536 -37.83 -16.55 -92.84
N SER A 537 -37.40 -17.78 -92.52
CA SER A 537 -36.99 -18.78 -93.52
C SER A 537 -38.16 -19.23 -94.38
N LYS A 538 -39.36 -19.41 -93.81
CA LYS A 538 -40.59 -19.69 -94.57
C LYS A 538 -40.94 -18.54 -95.49
N GLU A 539 -40.90 -17.30 -95.01
CA GLU A 539 -41.16 -16.11 -95.83
C GLU A 539 -40.17 -16.02 -96.99
N GLU A 540 -38.88 -16.20 -96.73
CA GLU A 540 -37.85 -16.16 -97.77
C GLU A 540 -38.03 -17.31 -98.77
N ALA A 541 -38.34 -18.53 -98.30
CA ALA A 541 -38.63 -19.66 -99.15
C ALA A 541 -39.86 -19.41 -100.03
N LEU A 542 -40.92 -18.78 -99.50
CA LEU A 542 -42.09 -18.38 -100.27
C LEU A 542 -41.75 -17.31 -101.32
N ILE A 543 -40.92 -16.31 -100.98
CA ILE A 543 -40.47 -15.30 -101.94
C ILE A 543 -39.65 -15.94 -103.06
N ARG A 544 -38.70 -16.83 -102.72
CA ARG A 544 -37.86 -17.52 -103.71
C ARG A 544 -38.67 -18.47 -104.60
N THR A 545 -39.64 -19.19 -104.03
CA THR A 545 -40.52 -20.08 -104.81
C THR A 545 -41.44 -19.29 -105.73
N LYS A 546 -42.02 -18.17 -105.28
CA LYS A 546 -42.79 -17.26 -106.14
C LYS A 546 -41.95 -16.73 -107.30
N LYS A 547 -40.75 -16.21 -107.04
CA LYS A 547 -39.82 -15.75 -108.09
C LYS A 547 -39.48 -16.86 -109.09
N LYS A 548 -39.25 -18.09 -108.62
CA LYS A 548 -39.01 -19.24 -109.50
C LYS A 548 -40.25 -19.63 -110.31
N ALA A 549 -41.44 -19.54 -109.72
CA ALA A 549 -42.70 -19.81 -110.41
C ALA A 549 -42.98 -18.76 -111.50
N GLU A 550 -42.72 -17.47 -111.23
CA GLU A 550 -42.78 -16.39 -112.22
C GLU A 550 -41.81 -16.66 -113.38
N GLN A 551 -40.54 -17.00 -113.08
CA GLN A 551 -39.56 -17.38 -114.11
C GLN A 551 -40.02 -18.59 -114.94
N LEU A 552 -40.60 -19.62 -114.30
CA LEU A 552 -41.16 -20.77 -115.02
C LEU A 552 -42.38 -20.38 -115.86
N ASN A 553 -43.22 -19.46 -115.38
CA ASN A 553 -44.37 -18.98 -116.12
C ASN A 553 -43.93 -18.17 -117.35
N ASP A 554 -42.88 -17.35 -117.22
CA ASP A 554 -42.26 -16.65 -118.35
C ASP A 554 -41.70 -17.63 -119.39
N ILE A 555 -41.03 -18.71 -118.93
CA ILE A 555 -40.55 -19.79 -119.81
C ILE A 555 -41.74 -20.52 -120.46
N TYR A 556 -42.79 -20.84 -119.70
CA TYR A 556 -43.99 -21.52 -120.20
C TYR A 556 -44.68 -20.68 -121.28
N ASN A 557 -44.92 -19.40 -121.02
CA ASN A 557 -45.48 -18.46 -121.99
C ASN A 557 -44.58 -18.34 -123.24
N SER A 558 -43.26 -18.41 -123.09
CA SER A 558 -42.33 -18.43 -124.25
C SER A 558 -42.41 -19.74 -125.06
N LEU A 559 -42.76 -20.85 -124.41
CA LEU A 559 -42.92 -22.16 -125.04
C LEU A 559 -44.29 -22.33 -125.72
N GLU A 560 -45.37 -21.86 -125.09
CA GLU A 560 -46.76 -21.96 -125.59
C GLU A 560 -46.97 -21.18 -126.89
N ASN A 561 -46.16 -20.17 -127.17
CA ASN A 561 -46.15 -19.46 -128.46
C ASN A 561 -45.55 -20.28 -129.63
N ASN A 562 -45.11 -21.53 -129.42
CA ASN A 562 -44.48 -22.38 -130.44
C ASN A 562 -45.18 -23.75 -130.56
N ASP A 563 -46.29 -23.81 -131.31
CA ASP A 563 -47.19 -24.97 -131.43
C ASP A 563 -46.60 -26.25 -132.08
N ASP A 564 -45.37 -26.21 -132.63
CA ASP A 564 -44.84 -27.29 -133.48
C ASP A 564 -44.00 -28.38 -132.75
N LYS A 565 -43.89 -28.38 -131.40
CA LYS A 565 -42.92 -29.24 -130.67
C LYS A 565 -43.49 -30.23 -129.64
N ASN A 566 -44.72 -30.71 -129.79
CA ASN A 566 -45.33 -31.64 -128.84
C ASN A 566 -44.55 -32.96 -128.60
N LYS A 567 -43.80 -33.48 -129.59
CA LYS A 567 -42.95 -34.67 -129.38
C LYS A 567 -41.66 -34.39 -128.59
N LEU A 568 -41.10 -33.17 -128.73
CA LEU A 568 -39.92 -32.76 -127.96
C LEU A 568 -40.32 -32.48 -126.50
N ILE A 569 -41.50 -31.86 -126.31
CA ILE A 569 -42.08 -31.59 -124.99
C ILE A 569 -42.30 -32.90 -124.23
N ILE A 570 -42.85 -33.95 -124.85
CA ILE A 570 -43.02 -35.26 -124.17
C ILE A 570 -41.68 -35.87 -123.75
N LYS A 571 -40.64 -35.77 -124.58
CA LYS A 571 -39.29 -36.26 -124.24
C LYS A 571 -38.70 -35.48 -123.06
N ASP A 572 -38.84 -34.15 -123.06
CA ASP A 572 -38.36 -33.30 -121.98
C ASP A 572 -39.19 -33.46 -120.70
N LEU A 573 -40.49 -33.73 -120.82
CA LEU A 573 -41.36 -34.01 -119.67
C LEU A 573 -41.00 -35.33 -119.00
N VAL A 574 -40.77 -36.38 -119.79
CA VAL A 574 -40.34 -37.68 -119.28
C VAL A 574 -38.92 -37.58 -118.68
N GLY A 575 -38.01 -36.90 -119.38
CA GLY A 575 -36.61 -36.74 -118.97
C GLY A 575 -36.44 -35.89 -117.71
N ASN A 576 -37.12 -34.74 -117.62
CA ASN A 576 -36.89 -33.78 -116.54
C ASN A 576 -37.85 -33.95 -115.35
N PHE A 577 -39.06 -34.48 -115.56
CA PHE A 577 -40.04 -34.61 -114.48
C PHE A 577 -40.28 -36.05 -114.06
N ILE A 578 -40.50 -36.99 -114.98
CA ILE A 578 -40.91 -38.37 -114.61
C ILE A 578 -39.72 -39.18 -114.07
N ILE A 579 -38.59 -39.21 -114.78
CA ILE A 579 -37.42 -39.98 -114.33
C ILE A 579 -36.89 -39.46 -112.98
N PRO A 580 -36.67 -38.14 -112.78
CA PRO A 580 -36.18 -37.64 -111.50
C PRO A 580 -37.18 -37.79 -110.35
N TYR A 581 -38.49 -37.73 -110.63
CA TYR A 581 -39.51 -37.97 -109.61
C TYR A 581 -39.51 -39.42 -109.14
N VAL A 582 -39.41 -40.37 -110.08
CA VAL A 582 -39.33 -41.80 -109.76
C VAL A 582 -38.02 -42.12 -109.03
N ASP A 583 -36.89 -41.54 -109.43
CA ASP A 583 -35.62 -41.71 -108.73
C ASP A 583 -35.65 -41.11 -107.32
N LYS A 584 -36.30 -39.95 -107.14
CA LYS A 584 -36.50 -39.35 -105.81
C LYS A 584 -37.41 -40.22 -104.94
N GLN A 585 -38.49 -40.77 -105.49
CA GLN A 585 -39.39 -41.66 -104.77
C GLN A 585 -38.69 -42.96 -104.36
N ARG A 586 -37.90 -43.54 -105.27
CA ARG A 586 -37.06 -44.70 -104.99
C ARG A 586 -35.98 -44.40 -103.94
N GLY A 587 -35.38 -43.21 -103.96
CA GLY A 587 -34.44 -42.75 -102.93
C GLY A 587 -35.11 -42.65 -101.56
N MET A 588 -36.30 -42.06 -101.48
CA MET A 588 -37.05 -41.98 -100.21
C MET A 588 -37.43 -43.37 -99.67
N GLU A 589 -37.82 -44.29 -100.54
CA GLU A 589 -38.08 -45.69 -100.14
C GLU A 589 -36.81 -46.37 -99.64
N PHE A 590 -35.65 -46.10 -100.25
CA PHE A 590 -34.36 -46.63 -99.82
C PHE A 590 -33.95 -46.09 -98.43
N ASP A 591 -34.07 -44.78 -98.22
CA ASP A 591 -33.78 -44.14 -96.93
C ASP A 591 -34.70 -44.67 -95.82
N GLN A 592 -35.98 -44.89 -96.12
CA GLN A 592 -36.93 -45.50 -95.17
C GLN A 592 -36.58 -46.96 -94.86
N LEU A 593 -36.14 -47.74 -95.84
CA LEU A 593 -35.67 -49.11 -95.62
C LEU A 593 -34.38 -49.12 -94.78
N GLU A 594 -33.48 -48.17 -95.00
CA GLU A 594 -32.24 -48.04 -94.23
C GLU A 594 -32.49 -47.60 -92.78
N GLN A 595 -33.42 -46.66 -92.55
CA GLN A 595 -33.88 -46.31 -91.21
C GLN A 595 -34.49 -47.51 -90.50
N LYS A 596 -35.40 -48.26 -91.13
CA LYS A 596 -35.97 -49.48 -90.56
C LYS A 596 -34.89 -50.50 -90.22
N LYS A 597 -33.91 -50.70 -91.10
CA LYS A 597 -32.77 -51.60 -90.85
C LYS A 597 -31.98 -51.13 -89.62
N ASN A 598 -31.68 -49.84 -89.51
CA ASN A 598 -30.95 -49.29 -88.37
C ASN A 598 -31.74 -49.42 -87.06
N ASP A 599 -33.06 -49.22 -87.09
CA ASP A 599 -33.94 -49.42 -85.94
C ASP A 599 -33.99 -50.89 -85.51
N TYR A 600 -34.06 -51.83 -86.46
CA TYR A 600 -33.97 -53.27 -86.17
C TYR A 600 -32.61 -53.64 -85.55
N VAL A 601 -31.50 -53.11 -86.06
CA VAL A 601 -30.16 -53.33 -85.50
C VAL A 601 -30.05 -52.75 -84.09
N SER A 602 -30.58 -51.55 -83.87
CA SER A 602 -30.62 -50.89 -82.56
C SER A 602 -31.46 -51.71 -81.55
N ASN A 603 -32.64 -52.17 -81.96
CA ASN A 603 -33.50 -53.04 -81.14
C ASN A 603 -32.84 -54.40 -80.84
N PHE A 604 -32.14 -54.98 -81.81
CA PHE A 604 -31.39 -56.21 -81.60
C PHE A 604 -30.23 -56.01 -80.61
N ALA A 605 -29.48 -54.91 -80.74
CA ALA A 605 -28.38 -54.57 -79.85
C ALA A 605 -28.88 -54.32 -78.41
N THR A 606 -29.99 -53.59 -78.24
CA THR A 606 -30.58 -53.37 -76.92
C THR A 606 -31.07 -54.67 -76.30
N GLN A 607 -31.77 -55.53 -77.06
CA GLN A 607 -32.18 -56.86 -76.58
C GLN A 607 -30.99 -57.73 -76.17
N HIS A 608 -29.89 -57.72 -76.93
CA HIS A 608 -28.68 -58.46 -76.60
C HIS A 608 -28.01 -57.92 -75.32
N VAL A 609 -27.94 -56.60 -75.16
CA VAL A 609 -27.43 -55.96 -73.93
C VAL A 609 -28.31 -56.33 -72.73
N PHE A 610 -29.64 -56.25 -72.86
CA PHE A 610 -30.57 -56.63 -71.78
C PHE A 610 -30.48 -58.13 -71.45
N SER A 611 -30.34 -59.00 -72.45
CA SER A 611 -30.13 -60.44 -72.22
C SER A 611 -28.83 -60.69 -71.46
N ASN A 612 -27.73 -60.05 -71.84
CA ASN A 612 -26.44 -60.20 -71.14
C ASN A 612 -26.50 -59.67 -69.70
N ILE A 613 -27.21 -58.57 -69.45
CA ILE A 613 -27.42 -58.03 -68.10
C ILE A 613 -28.24 -59.03 -67.27
N ASN A 614 -29.32 -59.59 -67.82
CA ASN A 614 -30.15 -60.58 -67.13
C ASN A 614 -29.46 -61.93 -66.91
N GLN A 615 -28.37 -62.23 -67.64
CA GLN A 615 -27.56 -63.43 -67.46
C GLN A 615 -26.41 -63.20 -66.45
N ALA A 616 -26.07 -61.94 -66.19
CA ALA A 616 -25.02 -61.51 -65.24
C ALA A 616 -25.58 -61.22 -63.83
N PHE A 617 -26.88 -60.97 -63.71
CA PHE A 617 -27.66 -61.03 -62.47
C PHE A 617 -28.18 -62.45 -62.24
#